data_AF-K7KK38-F1
#
_entry.id   AF-K7KK38-F1
#
_cell.length_a   1.000
_cell.length_b   1.000
_cell.length_c   1.000
_cell.angle_alpha   90.00
_cell.angle_beta   90.00
_cell.angle_gamma   90.00
#
_symmetry.space_group_name_H-M   'P 1'
#
loop_
_entity.id
_entity.type
_entity.pdbx_description
1 polymer ?
#
loop_
_entity_poly.entity_id
_entity_poly.type
_entity_poly.pdbx_seq_one_letter_code
_entity_poly.pdbx_strand_id
1 'polypeptide(L)' 'MNKFYKVTAQLEQSLGGISYDKLDISDEVKEHVELVLAQFRRANGRVDELAVRLSYLYYNSGSFNKVGS' A
#
# COMPACT_ATOMS: atom_id res chain seq x y z
N MET A 1 11.41 -3.30 -5.52
CA MET A 1 10.13 -2.95 -4.88
C MET A 1 9.96 -1.46 -4.56
N ASN A 2 10.97 -0.74 -4.06
CA ASN A 2 10.81 0.70 -3.72
C ASN A 2 10.24 1.59 -4.84
N LYS A 3 10.65 1.40 -6.10
CA LYS A 3 10.09 2.16 -7.23
C LYS A 3 8.59 1.91 -7.41
N PHE A 4 8.13 0.67 -7.24
CA PHE A 4 6.72 0.31 -7.37
C PHE A 4 5.90 1.03 -6.29
N TYR A 5 6.31 0.97 -5.02
CA TYR A 5 5.63 1.70 -3.94
C TYR A 5 5.61 3.21 -4.14
N LYS A 6 6.71 3.79 -4.64
CA LYS A 6 6.74 5.22 -4.94
C LYS A 6 5.72 5.57 -6.03
N VAL A 7 5.67 4.80 -7.11
CA VAL A 7 4.71 5.01 -8.20
C VAL A 7 3.27 4.79 -7.71
N THR A 8 2.98 3.72 -6.96
CA THR A 8 1.63 3.46 -6.45
C THR A 8 1.18 4.52 -5.45
N ALA A 9 2.07 5.00 -4.57
CA ALA A 9 1.75 6.09 -3.66
C ALA A 9 1.45 7.40 -4.42
N GLN A 10 2.22 7.72 -5.46
CA GLN A 10 1.96 8.90 -6.29
C GLN A 10 0.64 8.78 -7.06
N LEU A 11 0.33 7.59 -7.59
CA LEU A 11 -0.95 7.33 -8.26
C LEU A 11 -2.12 7.43 -7.27
N GLU A 12 -2.01 6.82 -6.08
CA GLU A 12 -3.04 6.89 -5.05
C GLU A 12 -3.30 8.33 -4.60
N GLN A 13 -2.24 9.11 -4.36
CA GLN A 13 -2.37 10.52 -4.00
C GLN A 13 -3.01 11.34 -5.11
N SER A 14 -2.57 11.12 -6.36
CA SER A 14 -3.07 11.89 -7.50
C SER A 14 -4.54 11.58 -7.78
N LEU A 15 -4.92 10.31 -7.81
CA LEU A 15 -6.29 9.87 -8.04
C LEU A 15 -7.20 10.24 -6.86
N GLY A 16 -6.77 10.03 -5.63
CA GLY A 16 -7.55 10.40 -4.44
C GLY A 16 -7.77 11.90 -4.26
N GLY A 17 -6.92 12.74 -4.86
CA GLY A 17 -7.06 14.20 -4.82
C GLY A 17 -7.96 14.80 -5.90
N ILE A 18 -8.41 14.00 -6.87
CA ILE A 18 -9.27 14.47 -7.95
C ILE A 18 -10.73 14.52 -7.48
N SER A 19 -11.37 15.67 -7.68
CA SER A 19 -12.81 15.83 -7.44
C SER A 19 -13.60 15.35 -8.66
N TYR A 20 -13.85 14.04 -8.76
CA TYR A 20 -14.55 13.43 -9.91
C TYR A 20 -15.93 14.02 -10.18
N ASP A 21 -16.65 14.47 -9.16
CA ASP A 21 -17.98 15.09 -9.33
C ASP A 21 -17.94 16.44 -10.10
N LYS A 22 -16.75 17.02 -10.28
CA LYS A 22 -16.54 18.24 -11.08
C LYS A 22 -16.04 17.94 -12.50
N LEU A 23 -15.82 16.66 -12.81
CA LEU A 23 -15.39 16.21 -14.12
C LEU A 23 -16.61 15.64 -14.85
N ASP A 24 -16.80 16.04 -16.10
CA ASP A 24 -17.82 15.47 -16.99
C ASP A 24 -17.35 14.11 -17.52
N ILE A 25 -17.33 13.11 -16.64
CA ILE A 25 -16.92 11.73 -16.92
C ILE A 25 -18.04 10.76 -16.57
N SER A 26 -18.00 9.57 -17.17
CA SER A 26 -19.01 8.53 -16.87
C SER A 26 -18.78 7.88 -15.51
N ASP A 27 -19.87 7.35 -14.93
CA ASP A 27 -19.83 6.57 -13.69
C ASP A 27 -18.91 5.34 -13.79
N GLU A 28 -18.85 4.71 -14.97
CA GLU A 28 -17.94 3.57 -15.23
C GLU A 28 -16.47 3.94 -15.03
N VAL A 29 -16.06 5.14 -15.46
CA VAL A 29 -14.69 5.61 -15.27
C VAL A 29 -14.42 5.90 -13.79
N LYS A 30 -15.39 6.45 -13.06
CA LYS A 30 -15.28 6.70 -11.62
C LYS A 30 -15.14 5.39 -10.84
N GLU A 31 -15.99 4.40 -11.13
CA GLU A 31 -15.91 3.06 -10.53
C GLU A 31 -14.54 2.41 -10.83
N HIS A 32 -14.05 2.52 -12.06
CA HIS A 32 -12.75 1.97 -12.42
C HIS A 32 -11.61 2.56 -11.58
N VAL A 33 -11.63 3.88 -11.37
CA VAL A 33 -10.64 4.54 -10.52
C VAL A 33 -10.74 4.07 -9.06
N GLU A 34 -11.95 3.96 -8.53
CA GLU A 34 -12.17 3.46 -7.16
C GLU A 34 -11.66 2.03 -6.98
N LEU A 35 -11.87 1.15 -7.97
CA LEU A 35 -11.35 -0.21 -7.97
C LEU A 35 -9.81 -0.24 -7.99
N VAL A 36 -9.18 0.56 -8.84
CA VAL A 36 -7.71 0.67 -8.90
C VAL A 36 -7.14 1.16 -7.57
N LEU A 37 -7.74 2.20 -6.97
CA LEU A 37 -7.36 2.69 -5.64
C LEU A 37 -7.49 1.61 -4.57
N ALA A 38 -8.60 0.87 -4.58
CA ALA A 38 -8.82 -0.22 -3.63
C ALA A 38 -7.77 -1.34 -3.78
N GLN A 39 -7.31 -1.62 -5.00
CA GLN A 39 -6.24 -2.60 -5.24
C GLN A 39 -4.88 -2.10 -4.75
N PHE A 40 -4.55 -0.82 -4.96
CA PHE A 40 -3.30 -0.25 -4.44
C PHE A 40 -3.25 -0.30 -2.91
N ARG A 41 -4.35 0.07 -2.23
CA ARG A 41 -4.45 -0.02 -0.77
C ARG A 41 -4.27 -1.43 -0.25
N ARG A 42 -4.92 -2.42 -0.89
CA ARG A 42 -4.75 -3.83 -0.54
C ARG A 42 -3.31 -4.30 -0.75
N ALA A 43 -2.68 -3.91 -1.87
CA ALA A 43 -1.30 -4.28 -2.15
C ALA A 43 -0.32 -3.70 -1.13
N ASN A 44 -0.49 -2.43 -0.74
CA ASN A 44 0.35 -1.78 0.27
C ASN A 44 0.13 -2.37 1.66
N GLY A 45 -1.12 -2.59 2.09
CA GLY A 45 -1.41 -3.17 3.41
C GLY A 45 -0.84 -4.57 3.62
N ARG A 46 -0.81 -5.40 2.56
CA ARG A 46 -0.17 -6.73 2.62
C ARG A 46 1.34 -6.67 2.85
N VAL A 47 1.98 -5.62 2.37
CA VAL A 47 3.43 -5.42 2.52
C VAL A 47 3.75 -4.98 3.94
N ASP A 48 2.94 -4.07 4.50
CA ASP A 48 3.08 -3.63 5.88
C ASP A 48 2.84 -4.79 6.86
N GLU A 49 1.81 -5.62 6.62
CA GLU A 49 1.55 -6.82 7.44
C GLU A 49 2.74 -7.79 7.39
N LEU A 50 3.28 -8.06 6.19
CA LEU A 50 4.44 -8.94 6.04
C LEU A 50 5.67 -8.38 6.75
N ALA A 51 5.92 -7.07 6.65
CA ALA A 51 7.05 -6.41 7.30
C ALA A 51 6.95 -6.48 8.83
N VAL A 52 5.78 -6.17 9.40
CA VAL A 52 5.50 -6.26 10.84
C VAL A 52 5.66 -7.71 11.32
N ARG A 53 5.10 -8.67 10.58
CA ARG A 53 5.20 -10.09 10.93
C ARG A 53 6.64 -10.60 10.91
N LEU A 54 7.45 -10.20 9.93
CA LEU A 54 8.86 -10.54 9.88
C LEU A 54 9.64 -9.93 11.05
N SER A 55 9.38 -8.68 11.41
CA SER A 55 9.98 -8.03 12.58
C SER A 55 9.65 -8.79 13.87
N TYR A 56 8.37 -9.16 14.05
CA TYR A 56 7.93 -9.95 15.19
C TYR A 56 8.58 -11.33 15.26
N LEU A 57 8.61 -12.08 14.15
CA LEU A 57 9.25 -13.40 14.10
C LEU A 57 10.76 -13.31 14.35
N TYR A 58 11.42 -12.28 13.81
CA TYR A 58 12.84 -12.05 14.04
C TYR A 58 13.14 -11.79 15.52
N TYR A 59 12.34 -10.94 16.18
CA TYR A 59 12.48 -10.67 17.61
C TYR A 59 12.28 -11.93 18.48
N ASN A 60 11.23 -12.70 18.19
CA ASN A 60 10.87 -13.88 18.99
C ASN A 60 11.71 -15.14 18.69
N SER A 61 12.32 -15.24 17.50
CA SER A 61 13.19 -16.37 17.16
C SER A 61 14.51 -16.42 17.95
N GLY A 62 14.76 -15.47 18.85
CA GLY A 62 15.97 -15.45 19.66
C GLY A 62 17.23 -15.09 18.89
N SER A 63 17.12 -14.70 17.61
CA SER A 63 18.27 -14.24 16.81
C SER A 63 18.91 -12.99 17.39
N PHE A 64 18.15 -12.12 18.07
CA PHE A 64 18.70 -10.97 18.81
C PHE A 64 19.31 -11.37 20.16
N ASN A 65 18.81 -12.43 20.80
CA ASN A 65 19.30 -12.89 22.11
C ASN A 65 20.66 -13.62 22.03
N LYS A 66 21.18 -13.91 20.83
CA LYS A 66 22.49 -14.58 20.63
C LYS A 66 23.68 -13.64 20.48
N VAL A 67 23.49 -12.32 20.47
CA VAL A 67 24.61 -11.36 20.40
C VAL A 67 25.00 -10.82 21.80
N GLY A 68 24.36 -11.34 22.86
CA GLY A 68 24.51 -10.82 24.22
C GLY A 68 25.26 -11.71 25.22
N SER A 69 25.87 -12.83 24.81
CA SER A 69 26.65 -13.69 25.72
C SER A 69 27.86 -14.30 25.03
#